data_AF-A0AAU6NZT2-F1
#
_entry.id   AF-A0AAU6NZT2-F1
#
_cell.length_a   1.000
_cell.length_b   1.000
_cell.length_c   1.000
_cell.angle_alpha   90.00
_cell.angle_beta   90.00
_cell.angle_gamma   90.00
#
_symmetry.space_group_name_H-M   'P 1'
#
loop_
_entity.id
_entity.type
_entity.pdbx_description
1 polymer ?
#
loop_
_entity_poly.entity_id
_entity_poly.type
_entity_poly.pdbx_seq_one_letter_code
_entity_poly.pdbx_strand_id
1 'polypeptide(L)'
;MEKSIENIWKEGFLKSDALVAPKINNLYSQKSIHIIDKFKRMFRINLIAIVVFSFAFLVVSYFIGIPITGIIFFVMLWVLVYFNKKLLNDLEQIDLGDSSYQYLKAFNQWKNKQISINKKFSRFLYPMIFISMLLGFWFKDAEGMPLGERLVDKILIGFPDIYLVNGIPLIGVVIVLLILVLLAYFGGRIYKWDLNIVYGRIFRKLDELMTDIESLRR
;
A
#
# COMPACT_ATOMS: atom_id res chain seq x y z
N MET A 1 -41.48 44.98 -5.94
CA MET A 1 -40.87 44.26 -4.80
C MET A 1 -40.37 42.92 -5.31
N GLU A 2 -39.11 42.69 -5.00
CA GLU A 2 -38.21 41.60 -5.34
C GLU A 2 -38.87 40.24 -5.57
N LYS A 3 -38.50 39.58 -6.67
CA LYS A 3 -38.59 38.12 -6.70
C LYS A 3 -37.71 37.62 -5.56
N SER A 4 -38.34 37.06 -4.53
CA SER A 4 -37.63 36.32 -3.48
C SER A 4 -36.62 35.37 -4.14
N ILE A 5 -35.43 35.26 -3.58
CA ILE A 5 -34.42 34.29 -4.02
C ILE A 5 -35.06 32.89 -4.13
N GLU A 6 -36.02 32.57 -3.26
CA GLU A 6 -36.79 31.33 -3.30
C GLU A 6 -37.64 31.17 -4.58
N ASN A 7 -38.24 32.25 -5.07
CA ASN A 7 -39.01 32.22 -6.33
C ASN A 7 -38.09 32.08 -7.54
N ILE A 8 -36.89 32.66 -7.50
CA ILE A 8 -35.87 32.47 -8.55
C ILE A 8 -35.38 31.02 -8.58
N TRP A 9 -35.16 30.42 -7.41
CA TRP A 9 -34.77 29.01 -7.28
C TRP A 9 -35.89 28.04 -7.72
N LYS A 10 -37.14 28.31 -7.35
CA LYS A 10 -38.30 27.51 -7.77
C LYS A 10 -38.56 27.62 -9.28
N GLU A 11 -38.50 28.82 -9.86
CA GLU A 11 -38.67 29.02 -11.31
C GLU A 11 -37.54 28.39 -12.13
N GLY A 12 -36.31 28.37 -11.60
CA GLY A 12 -35.16 27.70 -12.23
C GLY A 12 -35.26 26.18 -12.24
N PHE A 13 -35.98 25.58 -11.28
CA PHE A 13 -36.21 24.14 -11.19
C PHE A 13 -37.49 23.68 -11.92
N LEU A 14 -38.53 24.53 -12.00
CA LEU A 14 -39.84 24.18 -12.58
C LEU A 14 -39.93 24.32 -14.10
N LYS A 15 -38.96 24.97 -14.76
CA LYS A 15 -38.85 24.94 -16.24
C LYS A 15 -38.15 23.66 -16.70
N SER A 16 -38.90 22.57 -16.64
CA SER A 16 -38.52 21.21 -17.03
C SER A 16 -38.50 20.94 -18.54
N ASP A 17 -38.45 21.98 -19.39
CA ASP A 17 -38.31 21.85 -20.86
C ASP A 17 -36.89 22.15 -21.38
N ALA A 18 -35.94 22.37 -20.47
CA ALA A 18 -34.54 22.41 -20.85
C ALA A 18 -33.94 21.01 -20.71
N LEU A 19 -33.20 20.59 -21.73
CA LEU A 19 -32.29 19.45 -21.75
C LEU A 19 -31.25 19.52 -20.58
N VAL A 20 -31.65 19.27 -19.34
CA VAL A 20 -30.74 19.28 -18.17
C VAL A 20 -30.16 17.89 -17.87
N ALA A 21 -30.54 16.85 -18.63
CA ALA A 21 -29.97 15.51 -18.52
C ALA A 21 -28.48 15.36 -18.94
N PRO A 22 -27.88 16.12 -19.88
CA PRO A 22 -26.49 15.91 -20.32
C PRO A 22 -25.44 16.53 -19.38
N LYS A 23 -25.72 17.69 -18.79
CA LYS A 23 -24.73 18.46 -18.01
C LYS A 23 -24.36 17.78 -16.69
N ILE A 24 -25.32 17.17 -16.01
CA ILE A 24 -25.08 16.47 -14.74
C ILE A 24 -24.23 15.21 -14.98
N ASN A 25 -24.58 14.39 -15.98
CA ASN A 25 -23.78 13.22 -16.34
C ASN A 25 -22.35 13.59 -16.74
N ASN A 26 -22.18 14.70 -17.49
CA ASN A 26 -20.86 15.22 -17.85
C ASN A 26 -20.04 15.64 -16.62
N LEU A 27 -20.66 16.26 -15.59
CA LEU A 27 -19.98 16.62 -14.34
C LEU A 27 -19.49 15.39 -13.56
N TYR A 28 -20.33 14.35 -13.40
CA TYR A 28 -19.92 13.11 -12.72
C TYR A 28 -18.83 12.36 -13.50
N SER A 29 -18.94 12.32 -14.84
CA SER A 29 -17.89 11.80 -15.71
C SER A 29 -16.58 12.56 -15.48
N GLN A 30 -16.55 13.89 -15.62
CA GLN A 30 -15.34 14.68 -15.40
C GLN A 30 -14.76 14.51 -13.99
N LYS A 31 -15.61 14.46 -12.95
CA LYS A 31 -15.16 14.28 -11.57
C LYS A 31 -14.55 12.90 -11.35
N SER A 32 -15.15 11.83 -11.90
CA SER A 32 -14.62 10.47 -11.82
C SER A 32 -13.27 10.33 -12.54
N ILE A 33 -13.15 10.91 -13.75
CA ILE A 33 -11.91 10.98 -14.53
C ILE A 33 -10.81 11.64 -13.72
N HIS A 34 -11.07 12.85 -13.22
CA HIS A 34 -10.07 13.62 -12.51
C HIS A 34 -9.56 12.90 -11.25
N ILE A 35 -10.44 12.23 -10.49
CA ILE A 35 -10.04 11.50 -9.29
C ILE A 35 -9.28 10.22 -9.63
N ILE A 36 -9.73 9.45 -10.62
CA ILE A 36 -9.05 8.21 -11.04
C ILE A 36 -7.71 8.53 -11.71
N ASP A 37 -7.60 9.59 -12.51
CA ASP A 37 -6.34 10.02 -13.12
C ASP A 37 -5.34 10.50 -12.07
N LYS A 38 -5.83 11.23 -11.06
CA LYS A 38 -5.01 11.56 -9.89
C LYS A 38 -4.52 10.30 -9.20
N PHE A 39 -5.37 9.29 -9.03
CA PHE A 39 -4.97 8.00 -8.48
C PHE A 39 -3.92 7.31 -9.34
N LYS A 40 -4.13 7.18 -10.67
CA LYS A 40 -3.19 6.60 -11.64
C LYS A 40 -1.82 7.26 -11.53
N ARG A 41 -1.78 8.60 -11.50
CA ARG A 41 -0.54 9.37 -11.32
C ARG A 41 0.14 9.07 -10.00
N MET A 42 -0.59 9.07 -8.89
CA MET A 42 -0.04 8.74 -7.58
C MET A 42 0.48 7.30 -7.49
N PHE A 43 -0.23 6.34 -8.10
CA PHE A 43 0.20 4.94 -8.16
C PHE A 43 1.50 4.78 -8.97
N ARG A 44 1.60 5.47 -10.11
CA ARG A 44 2.83 5.51 -10.91
C ARG A 44 4.02 6.11 -10.15
N ILE A 45 3.82 7.25 -9.49
CA ILE A 45 4.87 7.90 -8.68
C ILE A 45 5.31 6.97 -7.54
N ASN A 46 4.37 6.29 -6.87
CA ASN A 46 4.70 5.35 -5.81
C ASN A 46 5.59 4.20 -6.31
N LEU A 47 5.29 3.62 -7.47
CA LEU A 47 6.15 2.57 -8.05
C LEU A 47 7.55 3.08 -8.40
N ILE A 48 7.66 4.29 -8.96
CA ILE A 48 8.96 4.91 -9.23
C ILE A 48 9.73 5.16 -7.93
N ALA A 49 9.06 5.68 -6.91
CA ALA A 49 9.65 5.93 -5.60
C ALA A 49 10.18 4.63 -4.97
N ILE A 50 9.46 3.52 -5.09
CA ILE A 50 9.91 2.21 -4.60
C ILE A 50 11.17 1.75 -5.34
N VAL A 51 11.22 1.93 -6.67
CA VAL A 51 12.43 1.59 -7.46
C VAL A 51 13.63 2.42 -6.99
N VAL A 52 13.49 3.74 -6.92
CA VAL A 52 14.56 4.64 -6.48
C VAL A 52 15.00 4.30 -5.05
N PHE A 53 14.04 4.10 -4.15
CA PHE A 53 14.31 3.71 -2.76
C PHE A 53 15.04 2.36 -2.68
N SER A 54 14.70 1.39 -3.52
CA SER A 54 15.37 0.08 -3.50
C SER A 54 16.86 0.19 -3.82
N PHE A 55 17.24 1.00 -4.81
CA PHE A 55 18.65 1.26 -5.12
C PHE A 55 19.35 2.05 -4.02
N ALA A 56 18.72 3.12 -3.52
CA ALA A 56 19.27 3.92 -2.45
C ALA A 56 19.51 3.07 -1.19
N PHE A 57 18.54 2.24 -0.81
CA PHE A 57 18.66 1.34 0.34
C PHE A 57 19.76 0.30 0.15
N LEU A 58 19.87 -0.29 -1.04
CA LEU A 58 20.96 -1.22 -1.36
C LEU A 58 22.34 -0.56 -1.17
N VAL A 59 22.53 0.65 -1.72
CA VAL A 59 23.80 1.39 -1.58
C VAL A 59 24.08 1.72 -0.12
N VAL A 60 23.09 2.28 0.61
CA VAL A 60 23.26 2.63 2.03
C VAL A 60 23.60 1.40 2.85
N SER A 61 22.87 0.29 2.66
CA SER A 61 23.06 -0.97 3.40
C SER A 61 24.48 -1.54 3.27
N TYR A 62 25.11 -1.37 2.10
CA TYR A 62 26.48 -1.76 1.87
C TYR A 62 27.44 -0.94 2.74
N PHE A 63 27.29 0.39 2.75
CA PHE A 63 28.14 1.29 3.54
C PHE A 63 27.98 1.13 5.05
N ILE A 64 26.80 0.75 5.53
CA ILE A 64 26.56 0.52 6.98
C ILE A 64 26.88 -0.90 7.45
N GLY A 65 27.41 -1.75 6.56
CA GLY A 65 27.88 -3.11 6.88
C GLY A 65 26.79 -4.17 6.98
N ILE A 66 25.61 -3.96 6.38
CA ILE A 66 24.53 -4.97 6.30
C ILE A 66 24.10 -5.27 4.85
N PRO A 67 25.04 -5.62 3.95
CA PRO A 67 24.75 -5.80 2.52
C PRO A 67 23.75 -6.92 2.25
N ILE A 68 23.72 -7.97 3.07
CA ILE A 68 22.76 -9.07 2.97
C ILE A 68 21.32 -8.55 3.09
N THR A 69 21.06 -7.67 4.06
CA THR A 69 19.74 -7.05 4.24
C THR A 69 19.37 -6.23 3.01
N GLY A 70 20.31 -5.44 2.51
CA GLY A 70 20.15 -4.65 1.29
C GLY A 70 19.72 -5.45 0.09
N ILE A 71 20.43 -6.55 -0.20
CA ILE A 71 20.17 -7.42 -1.34
C ILE A 71 18.77 -8.04 -1.23
N ILE A 72 18.43 -8.58 -0.04
CA ILE A 72 17.12 -9.19 0.19
C ILE A 72 15.99 -8.17 0.02
N PHE A 73 16.13 -6.98 0.61
CA PHE A 73 15.15 -5.89 0.45
C PHE A 73 15.03 -5.46 -1.01
N PHE A 74 16.14 -5.31 -1.71
CA PHE A 74 16.16 -4.93 -3.12
C PHE A 74 15.34 -5.93 -3.94
N VAL A 75 15.63 -7.22 -3.84
CA VAL A 75 14.90 -8.28 -4.55
C VAL A 75 13.41 -8.24 -4.21
N MET A 76 13.03 -8.08 -2.94
CA MET A 76 11.63 -8.02 -2.51
C MET A 76 10.87 -6.83 -3.09
N LEU A 77 11.48 -5.64 -3.06
CA LEU A 77 10.89 -4.43 -3.61
C LEU A 77 10.75 -4.54 -5.13
N TRP A 78 11.72 -5.14 -5.81
CA TRP A 78 11.64 -5.40 -7.25
C TRP A 78 10.52 -6.38 -7.63
N VAL A 79 10.36 -7.46 -6.87
CA VAL A 79 9.23 -8.39 -7.05
C VAL A 79 7.90 -7.66 -6.84
N LEU A 80 7.78 -6.83 -5.80
CA LEU A 80 6.60 -6.00 -5.56
C LEU A 80 6.32 -5.07 -6.74
N VAL A 81 7.34 -4.38 -7.25
CA VAL A 81 7.23 -3.46 -8.40
C VAL A 81 6.79 -4.22 -9.64
N TYR A 82 7.35 -5.40 -9.92
CA TYR A 82 6.98 -6.23 -11.06
C TYR A 82 5.47 -6.55 -11.06
N PHE A 83 4.94 -7.06 -9.95
CA PHE A 83 3.50 -7.38 -9.85
C PHE A 83 2.62 -6.13 -9.90
N ASN A 84 3.00 -5.06 -9.22
CA ASN A 84 2.19 -3.84 -9.20
C ASN A 84 2.29 -3.04 -10.50
N LYS A 85 3.35 -3.21 -11.30
CA LYS A 85 3.44 -2.66 -12.65
C LYS A 85 2.40 -3.29 -13.58
N LYS A 86 2.18 -4.61 -13.47
CA LYS A 86 1.07 -5.27 -14.19
C LYS A 86 -0.28 -4.70 -13.77
N LEU A 87 -0.49 -4.49 -12.47
CA LEU A 87 -1.72 -3.87 -11.96
C LEU A 87 -1.88 -2.42 -12.42
N LEU A 88 -0.80 -1.64 -12.54
CA LEU A 88 -0.85 -0.30 -13.11
C LEU A 88 -1.27 -0.35 -14.59
N ASN A 89 -0.73 -1.30 -15.37
CA ASN A 89 -1.10 -1.45 -16.76
C ASN A 89 -2.58 -1.84 -16.91
N ASP A 90 -3.08 -2.78 -16.08
CA ASP A 90 -4.51 -3.13 -16.03
C ASP A 90 -5.38 -1.90 -15.71
N LEU A 91 -4.92 -1.03 -14.81
CA LEU A 91 -5.62 0.21 -14.44
C LEU A 91 -5.64 1.23 -15.58
N GLU A 92 -4.52 1.37 -16.30
CA GLU A 92 -4.38 2.31 -17.41
C GLU A 92 -5.28 1.94 -18.59
N GLN A 93 -5.62 0.66 -18.75
CA GLN A 93 -6.56 0.15 -19.74
C GLN A 93 -8.04 0.37 -19.39
N ILE A 94 -8.35 0.80 -18.15
CA ILE A 94 -9.72 1.15 -17.80
C ILE A 94 -10.08 2.44 -18.53
N ASP A 95 -10.95 2.31 -19.52
CA ASP A 95 -11.58 3.40 -20.26
C ASP A 95 -12.95 3.76 -19.66
N LEU A 96 -13.42 4.97 -19.94
CA LEU A 96 -14.69 5.52 -19.47
C LEU A 96 -15.91 4.69 -19.88
N GLY A 97 -15.80 3.82 -20.90
CA GLY A 97 -16.93 3.09 -21.45
C GLY A 97 -18.07 4.04 -21.84
N ASP A 98 -19.31 3.54 -21.79
CA ASP A 98 -20.50 4.33 -22.15
C ASP A 98 -20.99 5.22 -20.99
N SER A 99 -20.49 5.03 -19.76
CA SER A 99 -20.95 5.78 -18.57
C SER A 99 -19.94 5.87 -17.42
N SER A 100 -19.99 6.99 -16.69
CA SER A 100 -19.23 7.21 -15.45
C SER A 100 -19.44 6.12 -14.39
N TYR A 101 -20.64 5.52 -14.34
CA TYR A 101 -20.96 4.40 -13.47
C TYR A 101 -20.11 3.16 -13.79
N GLN A 102 -20.02 2.78 -15.07
CA GLN A 102 -19.19 1.65 -15.50
C GLN A 102 -17.71 1.90 -15.21
N TYR A 103 -17.23 3.13 -15.44
CA TYR A 103 -15.85 3.52 -15.13
C TYR A 103 -15.49 3.34 -13.64
N LEU A 104 -16.32 3.87 -12.74
CA LEU A 104 -16.14 3.72 -11.30
C LEU A 104 -16.24 2.25 -10.86
N LYS A 105 -17.13 1.46 -11.48
CA LYS A 105 -17.32 0.05 -11.15
C LYS A 105 -16.10 -0.78 -11.55
N ALA A 106 -15.57 -0.56 -12.75
CA ALA A 106 -14.33 -1.17 -13.23
C ALA A 106 -13.15 -0.81 -12.32
N PHE A 107 -13.02 0.47 -11.94
CA PHE A 107 -12.02 0.91 -10.98
C PHE A 107 -12.17 0.20 -9.62
N ASN A 108 -13.38 0.07 -9.09
CA ASN A 108 -13.63 -0.60 -7.81
C ASN A 108 -13.26 -2.10 -7.85
N GLN A 109 -13.57 -2.78 -8.96
CA GLN A 109 -13.15 -4.16 -9.18
C GLN A 109 -11.62 -4.28 -9.22
N TRP A 110 -10.96 -3.40 -9.97
CA TRP A 110 -9.51 -3.31 -10.01
C TRP A 110 -8.90 -3.04 -8.62
N LYS A 111 -9.45 -2.09 -7.86
CA LYS A 111 -9.04 -1.75 -6.48
C LYS A 111 -9.07 -2.99 -5.60
N ASN A 112 -10.16 -3.75 -5.64
CA ASN A 112 -10.31 -4.96 -4.83
C ASN A 112 -9.33 -6.07 -5.26
N LYS A 113 -9.07 -6.23 -6.56
CA LYS A 113 -8.05 -7.15 -7.09
C LYS A 113 -6.66 -6.77 -6.58
N GLN A 114 -6.29 -5.49 -6.71
CA GLN A 114 -5.01 -4.93 -6.26
C GLN A 114 -4.80 -5.16 -4.76
N ILE A 115 -5.81 -4.85 -3.93
CA ILE A 115 -5.80 -5.08 -2.48
C ILE A 115 -5.63 -6.57 -2.15
N SER A 116 -6.36 -7.45 -2.83
CA SER A 116 -6.32 -8.91 -2.57
C SER A 116 -4.92 -9.49 -2.84
N ILE A 117 -4.32 -9.12 -3.98
CA ILE A 117 -2.98 -9.58 -4.37
C ILE A 117 -1.94 -9.08 -3.35
N ASN A 118 -1.95 -7.77 -3.06
CA ASN A 118 -0.93 -7.19 -2.18
C ASN A 118 -1.10 -7.65 -0.73
N LYS A 119 -2.32 -7.89 -0.25
CA LYS A 119 -2.53 -8.54 1.05
C LYS A 119 -1.85 -9.89 1.18
N LYS A 120 -1.97 -10.74 0.15
CA LYS A 120 -1.31 -12.05 0.14
C LYS A 120 0.19 -11.88 0.14
N PHE A 121 0.71 -11.00 -0.71
CA PHE A 121 2.13 -10.68 -0.77
C PHE A 121 2.68 -10.17 0.58
N SER A 122 1.97 -9.27 1.24
CA SER A 122 2.39 -8.68 2.51
C SER A 122 2.50 -9.68 3.66
N ARG A 123 1.71 -10.77 3.65
CA ARG A 123 1.88 -11.86 4.63
C ARG A 123 3.24 -12.56 4.53
N PHE A 124 3.90 -12.47 3.38
CA PHE A 124 5.26 -12.98 3.19
C PHE A 124 6.31 -11.86 3.30
N LEU A 125 6.01 -10.66 2.79
CA LEU A 125 6.95 -9.53 2.77
C LEU A 125 7.40 -9.12 4.17
N TYR A 126 6.48 -8.91 5.12
CA TYR A 126 6.88 -8.41 6.45
C TYR A 126 7.72 -9.42 7.25
N PRO A 127 7.35 -10.72 7.34
CA PRO A 127 8.23 -11.72 7.96
C PRO A 127 9.61 -11.76 7.30
N MET A 128 9.67 -11.72 5.98
CA MET A 128 10.95 -11.78 5.27
C MET A 128 11.82 -10.53 5.48
N ILE A 129 11.22 -9.34 5.53
CA ILE A 129 11.89 -8.10 5.93
C ILE A 129 12.48 -8.23 7.34
N PHE A 130 11.72 -8.80 8.27
CA PHE A 130 12.17 -9.02 9.64
C PHE A 130 13.35 -9.99 9.71
N ILE A 131 13.28 -11.15 9.04
CA ILE A 131 14.40 -12.10 8.97
C ILE A 131 15.63 -11.45 8.32
N SER A 132 15.43 -10.71 7.23
CA SER A 132 16.49 -9.99 6.54
C SER A 132 17.24 -9.02 7.45
N MET A 133 16.51 -8.28 8.28
CA MET A 133 17.09 -7.39 9.29
C MET A 133 17.83 -8.17 10.37
N LEU A 134 17.23 -9.24 10.89
CA LEU A 134 17.87 -10.10 11.89
C LEU A 134 19.20 -10.65 11.37
N LEU A 135 19.22 -11.22 10.16
CA LEU A 135 20.44 -11.77 9.56
C LEU A 135 21.48 -10.68 9.32
N GLY A 136 21.08 -9.52 8.81
CA GLY A 136 22.00 -8.40 8.60
C GLY A 136 22.70 -7.97 9.88
N PHE A 137 21.94 -7.74 10.94
CA PHE A 137 22.52 -7.38 12.23
C PHE A 137 23.31 -8.52 12.85
N TRP A 138 22.83 -9.77 12.74
CA TRP A 138 23.52 -10.92 13.32
C TRP A 138 24.95 -11.07 12.80
N PHE A 139 25.13 -10.93 11.49
CA PHE A 139 26.43 -11.07 10.82
C PHE A 139 27.20 -9.77 10.65
N LYS A 140 26.69 -8.64 11.14
CA LYS A 140 27.40 -7.37 11.09
C LYS A 140 28.63 -7.44 12.00
N ASP A 141 29.81 -7.19 11.44
CA ASP A 141 31.02 -7.06 12.24
C ASP A 141 30.95 -5.82 13.14
N ALA A 142 31.32 -6.00 14.41
CA ALA A 142 31.44 -4.95 15.40
C ALA A 142 32.65 -5.22 16.31
N GLU A 143 33.78 -4.57 15.99
CA GLU A 143 35.08 -4.73 16.68
C GLU A 143 35.74 -6.11 16.44
N GLY A 144 35.61 -6.66 15.23
CA GLY A 144 36.24 -7.94 14.86
C GLY A 144 35.45 -9.19 15.30
N MET A 145 34.22 -9.00 15.78
CA MET A 145 33.29 -10.05 16.15
C MET A 145 31.90 -9.74 15.57
N PRO A 146 31.14 -10.75 15.07
CA PRO A 146 29.75 -10.56 14.69
C PRO A 146 28.89 -10.07 15.85
N LEU A 147 28.02 -9.09 15.59
CA LEU A 147 27.17 -8.49 16.61
C LEU A 147 26.23 -9.53 17.27
N GLY A 148 25.83 -10.57 16.53
CA GLY A 148 25.04 -11.69 17.06
C GLY A 148 25.78 -12.45 18.16
N GLU A 149 27.05 -12.80 17.94
CA GLU A 149 27.90 -13.48 18.94
C GLU A 149 28.14 -12.57 20.15
N ARG A 150 28.46 -11.30 19.91
CA ARG A 150 28.63 -10.31 20.98
C ARG A 150 27.38 -10.14 21.84
N LEU A 151 26.19 -10.27 21.26
CA LEU A 151 24.93 -10.25 21.99
C LEU A 151 24.78 -11.49 22.88
N VAL A 152 25.12 -12.67 22.37
CA VAL A 152 25.07 -13.93 23.13
C VAL A 152 26.04 -13.88 24.31
N ASP A 153 27.28 -13.42 24.10
CA ASP A 153 28.28 -13.29 25.17
C ASP A 153 27.78 -12.41 26.31
N LYS A 154 27.15 -11.27 25.99
CA LYS A 154 26.54 -10.38 26.99
C LYS A 154 25.39 -11.04 27.75
N ILE A 155 24.59 -11.86 27.08
CA ILE A 155 23.51 -12.62 27.72
C ILE A 155 24.09 -13.65 28.69
N LEU A 156 25.16 -14.36 28.30
CA LEU A 156 25.78 -15.39 29.13
C LEU A 156 26.42 -14.83 30.41
N ILE A 157 26.89 -13.58 30.40
CA ILE A 157 27.36 -12.91 31.63
C ILE A 157 26.21 -12.78 32.66
N GLY A 158 25.00 -12.45 32.21
CA GLY A 158 23.83 -12.28 33.09
C GLY A 158 23.07 -13.58 33.38
N PHE A 159 23.12 -14.54 32.46
CA PHE A 159 22.39 -15.81 32.52
C PHE A 159 23.30 -16.98 32.07
N PRO A 160 24.28 -17.40 32.89
CA PRO A 160 25.28 -18.39 32.49
C PRO A 160 24.68 -19.77 32.13
N ASP A 161 23.59 -20.15 32.82
CA ASP A 161 22.94 -21.46 32.64
C ASP A 161 21.84 -21.45 31.55
N ILE A 162 21.79 -20.40 30.72
CA ILE A 162 20.79 -20.29 29.65
C ILE A 162 20.98 -21.41 28.62
N TYR A 163 19.88 -22.05 28.23
CA TYR A 163 19.94 -23.13 27.26
C TYR A 163 20.21 -22.59 25.85
N LEU A 164 21.32 -23.04 25.24
CA LEU A 164 21.75 -22.66 23.90
C LEU A 164 21.48 -23.79 22.90
N VAL A 165 21.06 -23.42 21.69
CA VAL A 165 20.98 -24.32 20.53
C VAL A 165 21.85 -23.73 19.43
N ASN A 166 22.90 -24.45 19.02
CA ASN A 166 23.89 -23.98 18.03
C ASN A 166 24.47 -22.60 18.36
N GLY A 167 24.74 -22.32 19.64
CA GLY A 167 25.28 -21.02 20.09
C GLY A 167 24.24 -19.90 20.22
N ILE A 168 22.95 -20.17 19.97
CA ILE A 168 21.88 -19.18 20.09
C ILE A 168 20.98 -19.52 21.30
N PRO A 169 20.67 -18.57 22.18
CA PRO A 169 19.70 -18.77 23.26
C PRO A 169 18.35 -19.26 22.74
N LEU A 170 17.86 -20.40 23.24
CA LEU A 170 16.60 -21.00 22.80
C LEU A 170 15.42 -20.01 22.94
N ILE A 171 15.41 -19.22 24.02
CA ILE A 171 14.40 -18.19 24.24
C ILE A 171 14.38 -17.16 23.10
N GLY A 172 15.54 -16.79 22.56
CA GLY A 172 15.66 -15.89 21.41
C GLY A 172 15.05 -16.49 20.15
N VAL A 173 15.30 -17.77 19.90
CA VAL A 173 14.70 -18.52 18.78
C VAL A 173 13.18 -18.54 18.90
N VAL A 174 12.65 -18.83 20.09
CA VAL A 174 11.20 -18.84 20.35
C VAL A 174 10.58 -17.45 20.12
N ILE A 175 11.23 -16.38 20.57
CA ILE A 175 10.78 -15.00 20.36
C ILE A 175 10.74 -14.67 18.87
N VAL A 176 11.80 -15.00 18.11
CA VAL A 176 11.84 -14.77 16.66
C VAL A 176 10.72 -15.51 15.95
N LEU A 177 10.51 -16.79 16.27
CA LEU A 177 9.41 -17.58 15.70
C LEU A 177 8.04 -16.98 16.02
N LEU A 178 7.82 -16.52 17.25
CA LEU A 178 6.59 -15.87 17.66
C LEU A 178 6.35 -14.58 16.86
N ILE A 179 7.36 -13.73 16.69
CA ILE A 179 7.27 -12.50 15.88
C ILE A 179 6.96 -12.84 14.42
N LEU A 180 7.59 -13.87 13.85
CA LEU A 180 7.32 -14.31 12.47
C LEU A 180 5.87 -14.73 12.27
N VAL A 181 5.33 -15.53 13.20
CA VAL A 181 3.92 -15.95 13.17
C VAL A 181 3.00 -14.73 13.26
N LEU A 182 3.28 -13.79 14.15
CA LEU A 182 2.50 -12.56 14.29
C LEU A 182 2.56 -11.71 13.01
N LEU A 183 3.74 -11.50 12.43
CA LEU A 183 3.90 -10.73 11.20
C LEU A 183 3.20 -11.39 10.02
N ALA A 184 3.27 -12.72 9.90
CA ALA A 184 2.59 -13.45 8.83
C ALA A 184 1.06 -13.36 8.98
N TYR A 185 0.57 -13.48 10.21
CA TYR A 185 -0.86 -13.37 10.52
C TYR A 185 -1.40 -11.95 10.27
N PHE A 186 -0.72 -10.93 10.82
CA PHE A 186 -1.14 -9.54 10.75
C PHE A 186 -0.70 -8.81 9.47
N GLY A 187 0.18 -9.38 8.64
CA GLY A 187 0.75 -8.69 7.48
C GLY A 187 -0.30 -8.14 6.50
N GLY A 188 -1.39 -8.87 6.28
CA GLY A 188 -2.50 -8.36 5.44
C GLY A 188 -3.27 -7.19 6.05
N ARG A 189 -3.23 -7.01 7.37
CA ARG A 189 -3.82 -5.86 8.08
C ARG A 189 -2.86 -4.66 8.07
N ILE A 190 -1.57 -4.90 8.29
CA ILE A 190 -0.52 -3.87 8.19
C ILE A 190 -0.56 -3.24 6.79
N TYR A 191 -0.62 -4.08 5.75
CA TYR A 191 -0.76 -3.62 4.38
C TYR A 191 -1.97 -2.68 4.16
N LYS A 192 -3.13 -3.03 4.73
CA LYS A 192 -4.32 -2.19 4.63
C LYS A 192 -4.11 -0.83 5.30
N TRP A 193 -3.39 -0.78 6.42
CA TRP A 193 -3.03 0.47 7.08
C TRP A 193 -2.15 1.32 6.18
N ASP A 194 -1.08 0.75 5.62
CA ASP A 194 -0.17 1.44 4.70
C ASP A 194 -0.93 2.01 3.49
N LEU A 195 -1.79 1.19 2.88
CA LEU A 195 -2.61 1.60 1.75
C LEU A 195 -3.57 2.75 2.12
N ASN A 196 -4.20 2.70 3.30
CA ASN A 196 -5.14 3.73 3.74
C ASN A 196 -4.44 5.05 4.06
N ILE A 197 -3.21 5.02 4.57
CA ILE A 197 -2.40 6.22 4.79
C ILE A 197 -2.15 6.95 3.46
N VAL A 198 -1.79 6.21 2.41
CA VAL A 198 -1.44 6.81 1.11
C VAL A 198 -2.68 7.16 0.28
N TYR A 199 -3.65 6.24 0.18
CA TYR A 199 -4.75 6.32 -0.79
C TYR A 199 -6.14 6.46 -0.16
N GLY A 200 -6.29 6.34 1.16
CA GLY A 200 -7.61 6.30 1.82
C GLY A 200 -8.49 7.52 1.51
N ARG A 201 -7.88 8.71 1.40
CA ARG A 201 -8.60 9.94 1.02
C ARG A 201 -9.20 9.87 -0.39
N ILE A 202 -8.51 9.23 -1.34
CA ILE A 202 -8.99 9.09 -2.72
C ILE A 202 -10.07 8.01 -2.79
N PHE A 203 -9.87 6.87 -2.12
CA PHE A 203 -10.87 5.81 -2.09
C PHE A 203 -12.19 6.30 -1.52
N ARG A 204 -12.16 7.05 -0.41
CA ARG A 204 -13.38 7.64 0.15
C ARG A 204 -14.12 8.53 -0.86
N LYS A 205 -13.42 9.38 -1.61
CA LYS A 205 -14.06 10.22 -2.63
C LYS A 205 -14.67 9.42 -3.77
N LEU A 206 -14.05 8.30 -4.15
CA LEU A 206 -14.58 7.41 -5.19
C LEU A 206 -15.80 6.62 -4.69
N ASP A 207 -15.79 6.21 -3.42
CA ASP A 207 -16.92 5.52 -2.79
C ASP A 207 -18.12 6.48 -2.60
N GLU A 208 -17.87 7.75 -2.22
CA GLU A 208 -18.88 8.82 -2.21
C GLU A 208 -19.49 9.03 -3.60
N LEU A 209 -18.66 9.16 -4.64
CA LEU A 209 -19.11 9.31 -6.03
C LEU A 209 -19.97 8.14 -6.52
N MET A 210 -19.59 6.91 -6.17
CA MET A 210 -20.37 5.73 -6.53
C MET A 210 -21.75 5.78 -5.87
N THR A 211 -21.79 6.10 -4.57
CA THR A 211 -23.03 6.19 -3.80
C THR A 211 -23.97 7.26 -4.36
N ASP A 212 -23.43 8.43 -4.72
CA ASP A 212 -24.20 9.51 -5.34
C ASP A 212 -24.87 9.05 -6.65
N ILE A 213 -24.10 8.43 -7.56
CA ILE A 213 -24.61 7.96 -8.85
C ILE A 213 -25.66 6.84 -8.67
N GLU A 214 -25.45 5.94 -7.72
CA GLU A 214 -26.42 4.87 -7.41
C GLU A 214 -27.72 5.44 -6.84
N SER A 215 -27.65 6.52 -6.06
CA SER A 215 -28.83 7.19 -5.51
C SER A 215 -29.66 7.89 -6.59
N LEU A 216 -28.99 8.50 -7.59
CA LEU A 216 -29.63 9.18 -8.72
C LEU A 216 -30.28 8.23 -9.73
N ARG A 217 -29.96 6.94 -9.66
CA ARG A 217 -30.49 5.90 -10.57
C ARG A 217 -31.66 5.12 -9.96
N ARG A 218 -31.95 5.31 -8.67
CA ARG A 218 -33.13 4.79 -7.99
C ARG A 218 -34.29 5.75 -8.15
#